data_AF-A0A920DZ92-F1
#
_entry.id   AF-A0A920DZ92-F1
#
_cell.length_a   1.000
_cell.length_b   1.000
_cell.length_c   1.000
_cell.angle_alpha   90.00
_cell.angle_beta   90.00
_cell.angle_gamma   90.00
#
_symmetry.space_group_name_H-M   'P 1'
#
loop_
_entity.id
_entity.type
_entity.pdbx_description
1 polymer ?
#
loop_
_entity_poly.entity_id
_entity_poly.type
_entity_poly.pdbx_seq_one_letter_code
_entity_poly.pdbx_strand_id
1 'polypeptide(L)'
;MKRIYIFFFYFILFGVSNIGKSAEINFKPLFDKSDKVFAHKILEIMPSLNNVMIGNPNAKNIIIEFVDYNCGYCKAIHKEIIDLANNTELDLVVYFFNFQF
;
A
#
# COMPACT_ATOMS: atom_id res chain seq x y z
N MET A 1 27.27 -22.68 -41.90
CA MET A 1 25.99 -21.97 -41.68
C MET A 1 25.01 -22.69 -40.75
N LYS A 2 24.67 -23.99 -40.93
CA LYS A 2 23.71 -24.70 -40.04
C LYS A 2 24.05 -24.70 -38.54
N ARG A 3 25.33 -24.76 -38.17
CA ARG A 3 25.80 -24.76 -36.76
C ARG A 3 25.50 -23.45 -36.01
N ILE A 4 25.47 -22.30 -36.71
CA ILE A 4 25.17 -20.99 -36.09
C ILE A 4 23.68 -20.89 -35.72
N TYR A 5 22.80 -21.44 -36.55
CA TYR A 5 21.36 -21.48 -36.30
C TYR A 5 21.01 -22.40 -35.12
N ILE A 6 21.79 -23.47 -34.90
CA ILE A 6 21.61 -24.35 -33.73
C ILE A 6 21.95 -23.59 -32.44
N PHE A 7 23.07 -22.87 -32.39
CA PHE A 7 23.41 -22.06 -31.22
C PHE A 7 22.40 -20.92 -30.98
N PHE A 8 21.90 -20.29 -32.04
CA PHE A 8 20.87 -19.26 -31.94
C PHE A 8 19.53 -19.82 -31.43
N PHE A 9 19.18 -21.05 -31.83
CA PHE A 9 18.00 -21.77 -31.36
C PHE A 9 18.12 -22.16 -29.88
N TYR A 10 19.29 -22.60 -29.44
CA TYR A 10 19.56 -22.85 -28.01
C TYR A 10 19.53 -21.56 -27.18
N PHE A 11 19.99 -20.43 -27.72
CA PHE A 11 19.95 -19.13 -27.04
C PHE A 11 18.51 -18.62 -26.83
N ILE A 12 17.64 -18.83 -27.83
CA ILE A 12 16.20 -18.54 -27.72
C ILE A 12 15.49 -19.48 -26.73
N LEU A 13 15.82 -20.77 -26.72
CA LEU A 13 15.26 -21.72 -25.76
C LEU A 13 15.67 -21.44 -24.31
N PHE A 14 16.89 -20.94 -24.09
CA PHE A 14 17.37 -20.61 -22.74
C PHE A 14 16.86 -19.25 -22.23
N GLY A 15 16.50 -18.33 -23.11
CA GLY A 15 16.06 -16.97 -22.76
C GLY A 15 14.62 -16.85 -22.27
N VAL A 16 13.76 -17.86 -22.46
CA VAL A 16 12.32 -17.80 -22.13
C VAL A 16 12.00 -18.22 -20.69
N SER A 17 12.96 -18.77 -19.94
CA SER A 17 12.72 -19.35 -18.61
C SER A 17 12.62 -18.34 -17.44
N ASN A 18 12.81 -17.05 -17.68
CA ASN A 18 12.77 -16.02 -16.63
C ASN A 18 11.91 -14.81 -16.99
N ILE A 19 10.74 -15.03 -17.61
CA ILE A 19 9.67 -14.02 -17.55
C ILE A 19 9.13 -14.08 -16.12
N GLY A 20 9.65 -13.18 -15.29
CA GLY A 20 9.33 -13.07 -13.88
C GLY A 20 7.83 -13.17 -13.65
N LYS A 21 7.44 -14.14 -12.82
CA LYS A 21 6.18 -14.02 -12.09
C LYS A 21 6.33 -12.76 -11.24
N SER A 22 5.81 -11.63 -11.73
CA SER A 22 5.54 -10.50 -10.86
C SER A 22 4.66 -11.04 -9.76
N ALA A 23 5.22 -11.18 -8.55
CA ALA A 23 4.43 -11.53 -7.40
C ALA A 23 3.53 -10.32 -7.15
N GLU A 24 2.32 -10.36 -7.71
CA GLU A 24 1.29 -9.40 -7.39
C GLU A 24 1.11 -9.47 -5.87
N ILE A 25 1.34 -8.36 -5.19
CA ILE A 25 1.25 -8.27 -3.74
C ILE A 25 -0.22 -8.48 -3.39
N ASN A 26 -0.60 -9.71 -3.08
CA ASN A 26 -1.97 -10.07 -2.80
C ASN A 26 -2.20 -10.00 -1.29
N PHE A 27 -3.15 -9.18 -0.85
CA PHE A 27 -3.55 -9.05 0.55
C PHE A 27 -4.44 -10.21 1.03
N LYS A 28 -4.79 -11.16 0.18
CA LYS A 28 -5.55 -12.37 0.55
C LYS A 28 -5.02 -13.07 1.80
N PRO A 29 -3.69 -13.22 2.05
CA PRO A 29 -3.17 -13.78 3.29
C PRO A 29 -3.53 -12.96 4.54
N LEU A 30 -3.66 -11.63 4.42
CA LEU A 30 -4.04 -10.74 5.51
C LEU A 30 -5.51 -10.93 5.94
N PHE A 31 -6.34 -11.48 5.05
CA PHE A 31 -7.79 -11.60 5.25
C PHE A 31 -8.28 -13.05 5.34
N ASP A 32 -7.44 -14.07 5.08
CA ASP A 32 -7.94 -15.41 4.76
C ASP A 32 -8.51 -16.19 5.95
N LYS A 33 -7.99 -16.10 7.20
CA LYS A 33 -8.71 -16.75 8.33
C LYS A 33 -8.26 -16.57 9.79
N SER A 34 -7.08 -16.04 10.13
CA SER A 34 -6.61 -16.03 11.54
C SER A 34 -6.19 -14.68 12.14
N ASP A 35 -6.09 -13.62 11.32
CA ASP A 35 -5.21 -12.50 11.66
C ASP A 35 -5.94 -11.18 11.95
N LYS A 36 -7.20 -11.26 12.37
CA LYS A 36 -7.92 -10.09 12.93
C LYS A 36 -7.09 -9.44 14.05
N VAL A 37 -6.41 -10.27 14.83
CA VAL A 37 -5.46 -9.85 15.89
C VAL A 37 -4.30 -9.02 15.31
N PHE A 38 -3.73 -9.43 14.17
CA PHE A 38 -2.63 -8.71 13.55
C PHE A 38 -3.07 -7.37 12.96
N ALA A 39 -4.20 -7.36 12.23
CA ALA A 39 -4.77 -6.12 11.70
C ALA A 39 -5.13 -5.12 12.82
N HIS A 40 -5.74 -5.60 13.91
CA HIS A 40 -6.03 -4.78 15.09
C HIS A 40 -4.76 -4.26 15.75
N LYS A 41 -3.72 -5.09 15.87
CA LYS A 41 -2.44 -4.68 16.45
C LYS A 41 -1.75 -3.63 15.60
N ILE A 42 -1.82 -3.73 14.26
CA ILE A 42 -1.32 -2.68 13.37
C ILE A 42 -2.06 -1.36 13.62
N LEU A 43 -3.39 -1.39 13.66
CA LEU A 43 -4.19 -0.17 13.92
C LEU A 43 -3.88 0.46 15.28
N GLU A 44 -3.56 -0.35 16.30
CA GLU A 44 -3.19 0.14 17.63
C GLU A 44 -1.80 0.80 17.62
N ILE A 45 -0.81 0.22 16.94
CA ILE A 45 0.55 0.75 16.96
C ILE A 45 0.74 1.94 16.00
N MET A 46 0.01 2.01 14.89
CA MET A 46 0.26 3.00 13.85
C MET A 46 0.19 4.46 14.35
N PRO A 47 -0.82 4.90 15.12
CA PRO A 47 -0.85 6.23 15.73
C PRO A 47 0.41 6.58 16.55
N SER A 48 1.04 5.59 17.18
CA SER A 48 2.26 5.83 17.96
C SER A 48 3.54 6.02 17.12
N LEU A 49 3.50 5.63 15.84
CA LEU A 49 4.64 5.68 14.93
C LEU A 49 4.75 7.00 14.16
N ASN A 50 3.73 7.86 14.22
CA ASN A 50 3.65 9.06 13.42
C ASN A 50 2.85 10.17 14.10
N ASN A 51 3.35 11.40 14.03
CA ASN A 51 2.72 12.58 14.62
C ASN A 51 1.96 13.44 13.59
N VAL A 52 2.02 13.09 12.31
CA VAL A 52 1.31 13.81 11.25
C VAL A 52 -0.14 13.35 11.20
N MET A 53 -1.02 14.11 11.85
CA MET A 53 -2.45 13.85 11.92
C MET A 53 -3.29 15.13 11.83
N ILE A 54 -4.55 14.97 11.46
CA ILE A 54 -5.58 16.02 11.50
C ILE A 54 -6.84 15.44 12.18
N GLY A 55 -7.53 16.26 12.98
CA GLY A 55 -8.72 15.87 13.73
C GLY A 55 -8.47 15.79 15.24
N ASN A 56 -9.40 15.19 15.98
CA ASN A 56 -9.32 15.06 17.44
C ASN A 56 -8.37 13.90 17.82
N PRO A 57 -7.24 14.13 18.51
CA PRO A 57 -6.30 13.07 18.89
C PRO A 57 -6.92 11.94 19.73
N ASN A 58 -8.02 12.23 20.43
CA ASN A 58 -8.74 11.28 21.28
C ASN A 58 -9.97 10.67 20.58
N ALA A 59 -10.09 10.84 19.26
CA ALA A 59 -11.23 10.34 18.50
C ALA A 59 -11.34 8.82 18.55
N LYS A 60 -12.58 8.32 18.61
CA LYS A 60 -12.86 6.88 18.55
C LYS A 60 -12.62 6.31 17.14
N ASN A 61 -12.88 7.10 16.10
CA ASN A 61 -12.72 6.66 14.72
C ASN A 61 -11.36 7.12 14.19
N ILE A 62 -10.61 6.19 13.59
CA ILE A 62 -9.27 6.44 13.09
C ILE A 62 -9.23 6.03 11.62
N ILE A 63 -8.79 6.93 10.75
CA ILE A 63 -8.37 6.62 9.39
C ILE A 63 -6.85 6.70 9.32
N ILE A 64 -6.25 5.72 8.65
CA ILE A 64 -4.83 5.73 8.35
C ILE A 64 -4.69 5.88 6.83
N GLU A 65 -4.21 7.04 6.37
CA GLU A 65 -3.99 7.30 4.96
C GLU A 65 -2.51 7.06 4.60
N PHE A 66 -2.28 6.10 3.71
CA PHE A 66 -0.99 5.95 3.03
C PHE A 66 -1.01 6.78 1.76
N VAL A 67 -0.24 7.86 1.74
CA VAL A 67 -0.18 8.82 0.63
C VAL A 67 1.14 8.67 -0.13
N ASP A 68 1.07 8.65 -1.45
CA ASP A 68 2.23 8.84 -2.32
C ASP A 68 2.07 10.20 -3.02
N TYR A 69 3.01 11.12 -2.76
CA TYR A 69 3.02 12.46 -3.36
C TYR A 69 3.30 12.46 -4.87
N ASN A 70 3.65 11.32 -5.47
CA ASN A 70 3.75 11.17 -6.92
C ASN A 70 2.45 10.64 -7.54
N CYS A 71 1.50 10.14 -6.73
CA CYS A 71 0.24 9.63 -7.20
C CYS A 71 -0.82 10.73 -7.36
N GLY A 72 -1.31 10.92 -8.59
CA GLY A 72 -2.35 11.91 -8.90
C GLY A 72 -3.69 11.64 -8.21
N TYR A 73 -4.08 10.36 -8.08
CA TYR A 73 -5.31 9.98 -7.38
C TYR A 73 -5.21 10.20 -5.88
N CYS A 74 -4.06 9.90 -5.26
CA CYS A 74 -3.82 10.21 -3.85
C CYS A 74 -3.96 11.72 -3.60
N LYS A 75 -3.38 12.56 -4.46
CA LYS A 75 -3.55 14.02 -4.34
C LYS A 75 -5.01 14.48 -4.45
N ALA A 76 -5.78 13.86 -5.35
CA ALA A 76 -7.17 14.22 -5.56
C ALA A 76 -8.01 13.93 -4.30
N ILE A 77 -7.88 12.73 -3.72
CA ILE A 77 -8.68 12.32 -2.56
C ILE A 77 -8.20 12.95 -1.25
N HIS A 78 -6.92 13.27 -1.13
CA HIS A 78 -6.31 13.78 0.11
C HIS A 78 -7.03 15.02 0.65
N LYS A 79 -7.48 15.91 -0.24
CA LYS A 79 -8.25 17.09 0.17
C LYS A 79 -9.58 16.72 0.83
N GLU A 80 -10.33 15.78 0.25
CA GLU A 80 -11.62 15.36 0.80
C GLU A 80 -11.46 14.69 2.16
N ILE A 81 -10.38 13.91 2.34
CA ILE A 81 -10.03 13.29 3.62
C ILE A 81 -9.69 14.35 4.68
N ILE A 82 -8.93 15.39 4.31
CA ILE A 82 -8.63 16.53 5.20
C ILE A 82 -9.91 17.27 5.59
N ASP A 83 -10.78 17.56 4.63
CA ASP A 83 -12.05 18.26 4.88
C ASP A 83 -12.94 17.44 5.82
N LEU A 84 -12.97 16.12 5.66
CA LEU A 84 -13.66 15.20 6.58
C LEU A 84 -13.06 15.24 8.00
N ALA A 85 -11.73 15.23 8.11
CA ALA A 85 -11.03 15.26 9.40
C ALA A 85 -11.22 16.58 10.16
N ASN A 86 -11.42 17.68 9.43
CA ASN A 86 -11.68 19.00 10.00
C ASN A 86 -13.13 19.19 10.48
N ASN A 87 -14.04 18.27 10.12
CA ASN A 87 -15.41 18.33 10.61
C ASN A 87 -15.46 17.92 12.09
N THR A 88 -15.58 18.90 12.98
CA THR A 88 -15.61 18.70 14.43
C THR A 88 -16.83 17.95 14.95
N GLU A 89 -17.90 17.82 14.15
CA GLU A 89 -19.04 16.98 14.51
C GLU A 89 -18.72 15.48 14.38
N LEU A 90 -17.67 15.15 13.61
CA LEU A 90 -17.18 13.80 13.46
C LEU A 90 -16.12 13.53 14.52
N ASP A 91 -16.33 12.46 15.29
CA ASP A 91 -15.33 11.95 16.22
C ASP A 91 -14.25 11.16 15.47
N LEU A 92 -13.45 11.88 14.66
CA LEU A 92 -12.51 11.32 13.69
C LEU A 92 -11.11 11.94 13.85
N VAL A 93 -10.10 11.08 13.65
CA VAL A 93 -8.71 11.48 13.42
C VAL A 93 -8.15 10.74 12.21
N VAL A 94 -7.33 11.44 11.43
CA VAL A 94 -6.65 10.89 10.27
C VAL A 94 -5.15 11.00 10.46
N TYR A 95 -4.42 9.90 10.34
CA TYR A 95 -2.96 9.86 10.35
C TYR A 95 -2.42 9.65 8.94
N PHE A 96 -1.42 10.43 8.54
CA PHE A 96 -0.88 10.44 7.18
C PHE A 96 0.51 9.82 7.12
N PHE A 97 0.65 8.70 6.41
CA PHE A 97 1.91 7.99 6.20
C PHE A 97 2.36 8.18 4.76
N ASN A 98 3.56 8.71 4.58
CA ASN A 98 4.15 8.77 3.25
C ASN A 98 4.61 7.38 2.84
N PHE A 99 4.05 6.86 1.74
CA PHE A 99 4.44 5.58 1.18
C PHE A 99 5.44 5.81 0.06
N GLN A 100 6.73 5.81 0.44
CA GLN A 100 7.83 5.86 -0.52
C GLN A 100 8.12 4.45 -1.01
N PHE A 101 7.82 4.18 -2.27
CA PHE A 101 8.48 3.11 -3.03
C PHE A 101 9.77 3.62 -3.65
#